data_AF-A0A2T4DT87-F1
#
_entry.id   AF-A0A2T4DT87-F1
#
_cell.length_a   1.000
_cell.length_b   1.000
_cell.length_c   1.000
_cell.angle_alpha   90.00
_cell.angle_beta   90.00
_cell.angle_gamma   90.00
#
_symmetry.space_group_name_H-M   'P 1'
#
loop_
_entity.id
_entity.type
_entity.pdbx_description
1 polymer ?
#
loop_
_entity_poly.entity_id
_entity_poly.type
_entity_poly.pdbx_seq_one_letter_code
_entity_poly.pdbx_strand_id
1 'polypeptide(L)'
;MKYINMKVLMGILLLMSFQTGFAQQTKEQKALGSTSSFKATLKSKLVQQRTVQQPGLTSGITMATPNNEEVKLNIRFEEEVKNSLTLVGDVNGEEENSFFIRTEGDELRGNIVLKSEKLAYEFYSDKLGNAFLREKPIDQVICIEYPEQINQAKVPQTEAKAADFEVAENVYDLQSLPGAYGVVLLDFDGYFLPAGTGWINGNSLNAAPSGMSDAAIQEAWDLISEDFRPFNINITTSQAVYNSYPQNRRQRCVFTPTNNAAPGAGGVAFVTGFGYQDWPCWVFILSGKSGGEAASHEIGHTLGLGHDGRTNPEEGYFRGHGDWAPIMGVGYYEPITQWSRGEYNFANNTQNDLSIMASYVGFRADDHGNNFGGSTFINKDGSGNISMQYGVIEVL
;
A
#
# COMPACT_ATOMS: atom_id res chain seq x y z
N MET A 1 53.28 -72.14 -21.18
CA MET A 1 53.05 -72.07 -19.72
C MET A 1 52.27 -70.79 -19.40
N LYS A 2 51.27 -70.87 -18.49
CA LYS A 2 50.48 -69.75 -17.88
C LYS A 2 49.65 -68.90 -18.88
N TYR A 3 48.32 -68.74 -18.84
CA TYR A 3 47.24 -68.67 -17.81
C TYR A 3 46.78 -67.23 -17.42
N ILE A 4 45.50 -66.93 -17.74
CA ILE A 4 44.43 -66.40 -16.86
C ILE A 4 44.15 -64.88 -16.67
N ASN A 5 42.83 -64.60 -16.59
CA ASN A 5 42.03 -63.41 -16.18
C ASN A 5 41.51 -62.50 -17.32
N MET A 6 40.21 -62.27 -17.56
CA MET A 6 38.90 -62.47 -16.89
C MET A 6 38.45 -61.42 -15.83
N LYS A 7 37.22 -60.89 -16.02
CA LYS A 7 36.47 -59.87 -15.21
C LYS A 7 37.03 -58.42 -15.35
N VAL A 8 36.30 -57.30 -15.26
CA VAL A 8 34.86 -56.92 -15.04
C VAL A 8 34.68 -55.47 -15.62
N LEU A 9 33.54 -54.83 -15.89
CA LEU A 9 32.14 -54.94 -15.46
C LEU A 9 31.11 -54.58 -16.58
N MET A 10 29.84 -54.77 -16.22
CA MET A 10 28.54 -54.37 -16.80
C MET A 10 28.32 -52.85 -16.98
N GLY A 11 27.69 -52.42 -18.07
CA GLY A 11 27.15 -51.06 -18.28
C GLY A 11 25.83 -51.14 -19.08
N ILE A 12 24.69 -50.94 -18.41
CA ILE A 12 23.37 -51.28 -18.93
C ILE A 12 22.78 -50.16 -19.80
N LEU A 13 22.16 -50.58 -20.89
CA LEU A 13 21.33 -49.77 -21.79
C LEU A 13 20.08 -49.28 -21.05
N LEU A 14 19.91 -47.96 -20.86
CA LEU A 14 18.65 -47.39 -20.39
C LEU A 14 18.33 -46.04 -21.09
N LEU A 15 18.02 -46.12 -22.39
CA LEU A 15 17.21 -45.09 -23.03
C LEU A 15 15.73 -45.38 -22.72
N MET A 16 15.06 -44.47 -22.00
CA MET A 16 13.62 -44.10 -22.06
C MET A 16 13.11 -43.60 -20.70
N SER A 17 13.22 -42.29 -20.41
CA SER A 17 12.37 -41.58 -19.42
C SER A 17 12.67 -40.06 -19.31
N PHE A 18 12.67 -39.32 -20.42
CA PHE A 18 12.69 -37.84 -20.42
C PHE A 18 11.41 -37.26 -21.04
N GLN A 19 10.25 -37.60 -20.47
CA GLN A 19 8.94 -37.00 -20.83
C GLN A 19 8.01 -36.77 -19.62
N THR A 20 8.56 -36.47 -18.44
CA THR A 20 7.78 -36.04 -17.25
C THR A 20 8.54 -34.95 -16.48
N GLY A 21 8.73 -33.78 -17.09
CA GLY A 21 9.47 -32.66 -16.47
C GLY A 21 8.91 -31.25 -16.72
N PHE A 22 7.93 -31.08 -17.61
CA PHE A 22 7.39 -29.76 -18.01
C PHE A 22 5.94 -29.50 -17.55
N ALA A 23 5.36 -30.39 -16.75
CA ALA A 23 3.94 -30.33 -16.37
C ALA A 23 3.66 -29.74 -14.97
N GLN A 24 4.68 -29.21 -14.29
CA GLN A 24 4.59 -28.80 -12.88
C GLN A 24 5.21 -27.41 -12.61
N GLN A 25 5.03 -26.48 -13.55
CA GLN A 25 5.58 -25.12 -13.46
C GLN A 25 4.63 -24.02 -13.99
N THR A 26 3.31 -24.29 -14.00
CA THR A 26 2.30 -23.46 -14.69
C THR A 26 1.11 -23.01 -13.83
N LYS A 27 1.22 -23.07 -12.48
CA LYS A 27 0.18 -22.58 -11.58
C LYS A 27 0.32 -21.11 -11.14
N GLU A 28 1.54 -20.57 -11.06
CA GLU A 28 1.77 -19.24 -10.47
C GLU A 28 1.27 -18.08 -11.35
N GLN A 29 1.25 -18.25 -12.67
CA GLN A 29 0.87 -17.19 -13.61
C GLN A 29 0.22 -17.73 -14.88
N LYS A 30 -0.76 -16.99 -15.40
CA LYS A 30 -1.46 -17.22 -16.67
C LYS A 30 -0.99 -16.22 -17.71
N ALA A 31 -0.48 -16.70 -18.84
CA ALA A 31 -0.14 -15.83 -19.97
C ALA A 31 -1.40 -15.31 -20.67
N LEU A 32 -1.41 -14.03 -21.05
CA LEU A 32 -2.53 -13.33 -21.70
C LEU A 32 -2.21 -12.92 -23.15
N GLY A 33 -1.00 -13.22 -23.64
CA GLY A 33 -0.46 -12.76 -24.93
C GLY A 33 0.49 -11.59 -24.76
N SER A 34 0.67 -10.76 -25.80
CA SER A 34 1.26 -9.43 -25.63
C SER A 34 0.22 -8.43 -25.12
N THR A 35 0.62 -7.37 -24.44
CA THR A 35 -0.25 -6.27 -23.97
C THR A 35 -1.14 -5.74 -25.10
N SER A 36 -0.58 -5.52 -26.29
CA SER A 36 -1.33 -5.11 -27.48
C SER A 36 -2.41 -6.14 -27.90
N SER A 37 -2.09 -7.44 -27.88
CA SER A 37 -3.07 -8.50 -28.22
C SER A 37 -4.14 -8.68 -27.14
N PHE A 38 -3.78 -8.49 -25.87
CA PHE A 38 -4.71 -8.54 -24.75
C PHE A 38 -5.67 -7.34 -24.78
N LYS A 39 -5.17 -6.12 -25.01
CA LYS A 39 -5.99 -4.92 -25.27
C LYS A 39 -6.98 -5.15 -26.41
N ALA A 40 -6.52 -5.70 -27.55
CA ALA A 40 -7.40 -6.01 -28.67
C ALA A 40 -8.49 -7.05 -28.31
N THR A 41 -8.14 -8.05 -27.50
CA THR A 41 -9.08 -9.06 -26.99
C THR A 41 -10.14 -8.44 -26.08
N LEU A 42 -9.76 -7.57 -25.14
CA LEU A 42 -10.69 -6.84 -24.26
C LEU A 42 -11.66 -5.99 -25.10
N LYS A 43 -11.16 -5.21 -26.06
CA LYS A 43 -11.98 -4.39 -26.96
C LYS A 43 -12.94 -5.22 -27.81
N SER A 44 -12.51 -6.39 -28.29
CA SER A 44 -13.37 -7.31 -29.04
C SER A 44 -14.54 -7.82 -28.18
N LYS A 45 -14.26 -8.26 -26.95
CA LYS A 45 -15.30 -8.70 -26.00
C LYS A 45 -16.28 -7.57 -25.64
N LEU A 46 -15.79 -6.35 -25.42
CA LEU A 46 -16.60 -5.16 -25.19
C LEU A 46 -17.59 -4.89 -26.34
N VAL A 47 -17.11 -4.92 -27.59
CA VAL A 47 -17.97 -4.70 -28.77
C VAL A 47 -19.02 -5.81 -28.88
N GLN A 48 -18.63 -7.08 -28.73
CA GLN A 48 -19.55 -8.21 -28.78
C GLN A 48 -20.70 -8.09 -27.77
N GLN A 49 -20.41 -7.63 -26.55
CA GLN A 49 -21.44 -7.46 -25.51
C GLN A 49 -22.40 -6.31 -25.82
N ARG A 50 -21.91 -5.18 -26.34
CA ARG A 50 -22.75 -4.07 -26.79
C ARG A 50 -23.71 -4.49 -27.91
N THR A 51 -23.28 -5.39 -28.81
CA THR A 51 -24.15 -5.91 -29.88
C THR A 51 -25.19 -6.95 -29.45
N VAL A 52 -25.08 -7.50 -28.23
CA VAL A 52 -25.95 -8.59 -27.72
C VAL A 52 -27.00 -8.09 -26.72
N GLN A 53 -27.03 -6.79 -26.39
CA GLN A 53 -27.86 -6.22 -25.31
C GLN A 53 -29.36 -6.60 -25.38
N GLN A 54 -29.74 -7.57 -24.55
CA GLN A 54 -31.07 -7.58 -23.93
C GLN A 54 -31.08 -6.57 -22.76
N PRO A 55 -32.19 -5.85 -22.53
CA PRO A 55 -32.28 -4.93 -21.40
C PRO A 55 -32.24 -5.69 -20.07
N GLY A 56 -31.23 -5.40 -19.24
CA GLY A 56 -31.12 -5.91 -17.85
C GLY A 56 -29.81 -6.63 -17.49
N LEU A 57 -28.94 -6.96 -18.45
CA LEU A 57 -27.66 -7.62 -18.18
C LEU A 57 -26.52 -6.61 -17.98
N THR A 58 -25.80 -6.71 -16.87
CA THR A 58 -24.53 -5.99 -16.67
C THR A 58 -23.49 -6.43 -17.70
N SER A 59 -22.91 -5.47 -18.40
CA SER A 59 -21.79 -5.70 -19.32
C SER A 59 -20.61 -6.23 -18.52
N GLY A 60 -20.03 -7.36 -18.90
CA GLY A 60 -18.91 -7.91 -18.13
C GLY A 60 -18.16 -9.06 -18.78
N ILE A 61 -16.84 -8.95 -18.78
CA ILE A 61 -15.92 -9.87 -19.45
C ILE A 61 -15.66 -11.10 -18.58
N THR A 62 -16.04 -12.29 -19.06
CA THR A 62 -15.57 -13.55 -18.46
C THR A 62 -14.12 -13.82 -18.81
N MET A 63 -13.32 -14.23 -17.83
CA MET A 63 -11.97 -14.74 -18.00
C MET A 63 -11.62 -15.79 -16.95
N ALA A 64 -10.68 -16.68 -17.27
CA ALA A 64 -10.19 -17.68 -16.33
C ALA A 64 -8.96 -17.18 -15.55
N THR A 65 -8.91 -17.44 -14.25
CA THR A 65 -7.77 -17.19 -13.34
C THR A 65 -6.62 -18.16 -13.62
N PRO A 66 -5.42 -18.02 -13.01
CA PRO A 66 -4.36 -19.03 -13.06
C PRO A 66 -4.81 -20.42 -12.57
N ASN A 67 -5.74 -20.47 -11.60
CA ASN A 67 -6.33 -21.71 -11.07
C ASN A 67 -7.40 -22.34 -11.99
N ASN A 68 -7.74 -21.66 -13.10
CA ASN A 68 -8.80 -22.02 -14.06
C ASN A 68 -10.23 -21.88 -13.55
N GLU A 69 -10.43 -21.08 -12.50
CA GLU A 69 -11.76 -20.59 -12.11
C GLU A 69 -12.18 -19.46 -13.06
N GLU A 70 -13.46 -19.36 -13.39
CA GLU A 70 -13.98 -18.26 -14.21
C GLU A 70 -14.47 -17.11 -13.33
N VAL A 71 -13.97 -15.90 -13.60
CA VAL A 71 -14.45 -14.64 -13.01
C VAL A 71 -15.12 -13.79 -14.08
N LYS A 72 -16.24 -13.16 -13.74
CA LYS A 72 -16.97 -12.20 -14.58
C LYS A 72 -16.65 -10.77 -14.13
N LEU A 73 -15.87 -10.05 -14.94
CA LEU A 73 -15.50 -8.66 -14.69
C LEU A 73 -16.61 -7.72 -15.19
N ASN A 74 -17.53 -7.28 -14.33
CA ASN A 74 -18.64 -6.40 -14.71
C ASN A 74 -18.17 -4.94 -14.82
N ILE A 75 -18.13 -4.41 -16.04
CA ILE A 75 -17.51 -3.11 -16.33
C ILE A 75 -18.48 -1.99 -15.97
N ARG A 76 -18.03 -1.11 -15.06
CA ARG A 76 -18.73 0.09 -14.58
C ARG A 76 -18.13 1.37 -15.14
N PHE A 77 -16.82 1.37 -15.38
CA PHE A 77 -16.08 2.47 -16.00
C PHE A 77 -15.22 1.94 -17.15
N GLU A 78 -15.23 2.65 -18.27
CA GLU A 78 -14.40 2.40 -19.44
C GLU A 78 -13.89 3.75 -19.97
N GLU A 79 -12.58 3.87 -20.12
CA GLU A 79 -11.93 5.03 -20.74
C GLU A 79 -10.86 4.55 -21.74
N GLU A 80 -10.86 5.12 -22.95
CA GLU A 80 -9.78 4.96 -23.92
C GLU A 80 -9.23 6.33 -24.32
N VAL A 81 -7.96 6.58 -23.96
CA VAL A 81 -7.24 7.82 -24.28
C VAL A 81 -5.94 7.47 -24.99
N LYS A 82 -5.82 7.89 -26.26
CA LYS A 82 -4.66 7.61 -27.13
C LYS A 82 -4.38 6.09 -27.19
N ASN A 83 -3.24 5.64 -26.65
CA ASN A 83 -2.85 4.24 -26.60
C ASN A 83 -3.27 3.55 -25.29
N SER A 84 -3.85 4.26 -24.32
CA SER A 84 -4.34 3.70 -23.07
C SER A 84 -5.76 3.14 -23.20
N LEU A 85 -6.09 2.09 -22.44
CA LEU A 85 -7.45 1.65 -22.13
C LEU A 85 -7.50 1.30 -20.65
N THR A 86 -8.43 1.93 -19.93
CA THR A 86 -8.74 1.67 -18.52
C THR A 86 -10.14 1.07 -18.39
N LEU A 87 -10.26 -0.04 -17.67
CA LEU A 87 -11.51 -0.70 -17.31
C LEU A 87 -11.56 -0.87 -15.79
N VAL A 88 -12.70 -0.52 -15.18
CA VAL A 88 -12.94 -0.75 -13.74
C VAL A 88 -14.36 -1.28 -13.54
N GLY A 89 -14.54 -2.09 -12.51
CA GLY A 89 -15.86 -2.44 -12.03
C GLY A 89 -15.83 -3.51 -10.94
N ASP A 90 -16.95 -4.20 -10.79
CA ASP A 90 -17.12 -5.28 -9.81
C ASP A 90 -16.83 -6.66 -10.41
N VAL A 91 -16.59 -7.65 -9.55
CA VAL A 91 -16.35 -9.04 -9.95
C VAL A 91 -17.53 -9.91 -9.52
N ASN A 92 -18.03 -10.71 -10.44
CA ASN A 92 -19.15 -11.64 -10.28
C ASN A 92 -20.52 -11.00 -9.92
N GLY A 93 -20.59 -9.68 -9.71
CA GLY A 93 -21.79 -8.97 -9.26
C GLY A 93 -21.72 -8.52 -7.80
N GLU A 94 -20.64 -8.87 -7.09
CA GLU A 94 -20.46 -8.63 -5.65
C GLU A 94 -19.82 -7.26 -5.42
N GLU A 95 -20.44 -6.39 -4.62
CA GLU A 95 -19.98 -5.00 -4.44
C GLU A 95 -18.61 -4.90 -3.73
N GLU A 96 -18.27 -5.86 -2.89
CA GLU A 96 -16.97 -5.91 -2.18
C GLU A 96 -15.81 -6.35 -3.08
N ASN A 97 -16.11 -7.02 -4.20
CA ASN A 97 -15.11 -7.57 -5.11
C ASN A 97 -14.92 -6.65 -6.30
N SER A 98 -13.68 -6.19 -6.51
CA SER A 98 -13.37 -5.16 -7.51
C SER A 98 -12.32 -5.63 -8.51
N PHE A 99 -12.28 -5.00 -9.68
CA PHE A 99 -11.14 -5.11 -10.58
C PHE A 99 -10.81 -3.76 -11.21
N PHE A 100 -9.52 -3.58 -11.52
CA PHE A 100 -9.02 -2.53 -12.38
C PHE A 100 -8.04 -3.13 -13.38
N ILE A 101 -8.16 -2.75 -14.65
CA ILE A 101 -7.23 -3.09 -15.71
C ILE A 101 -6.87 -1.79 -16.43
N ARG A 102 -5.57 -1.51 -16.57
CA ARG A 102 -5.07 -0.48 -17.48
C ARG A 102 -4.00 -1.06 -18.39
N THR A 103 -4.18 -0.86 -19.69
CA THR A 103 -3.14 -1.07 -20.70
C THR A 103 -2.68 0.29 -21.20
N GLU A 104 -1.38 0.51 -21.37
CA GLU A 104 -0.83 1.75 -21.90
C GLU A 104 0.45 1.47 -22.71
N GLY A 105 0.32 1.47 -24.04
CA GLY A 105 1.40 0.98 -24.91
C GLY A 105 1.63 -0.52 -24.68
N ASP A 106 2.85 -0.87 -24.26
CA ASP A 106 3.23 -2.23 -23.89
C ASP A 106 3.07 -2.53 -22.39
N GLU A 107 2.75 -1.53 -21.56
CA GLU A 107 2.45 -1.72 -20.14
C GLU A 107 1.05 -2.30 -19.94
N LEU A 108 0.95 -3.40 -19.19
CA LEU A 108 -0.27 -3.86 -18.55
C LEU A 108 -0.10 -3.71 -17.04
N ARG A 109 -1.10 -3.14 -16.38
CA ARG A 109 -1.22 -3.10 -14.92
C ARG A 109 -2.65 -3.31 -14.48
N GLY A 110 -2.82 -3.84 -13.27
CA GLY A 110 -4.15 -3.97 -12.69
C GLY A 110 -4.24 -5.02 -11.60
N ASN A 111 -5.43 -5.15 -11.04
CA ASN A 111 -5.75 -6.15 -10.04
C ASN A 111 -7.19 -6.67 -10.18
N ILE A 112 -7.41 -7.86 -9.63
CA ILE A 112 -8.71 -8.42 -9.27
C ILE A 112 -8.63 -8.65 -7.76
N VAL A 113 -9.59 -8.12 -7.00
CA VAL A 113 -9.65 -8.27 -5.55
C VAL A 113 -10.95 -9.00 -5.21
N LEU A 114 -10.81 -10.17 -4.58
CA LEU A 114 -11.91 -10.98 -4.08
C LEU A 114 -11.86 -10.93 -2.55
N LYS A 115 -12.42 -9.85 -1.97
CA LYS A 115 -12.28 -9.54 -0.53
C LYS A 115 -12.84 -10.64 0.35
N SER A 116 -14.03 -11.15 0.00
CA SER A 116 -14.70 -12.23 0.73
C SER A 116 -13.95 -13.56 0.70
N GLU A 117 -13.08 -13.77 -0.29
CA GLU A 117 -12.24 -14.96 -0.47
C GLU A 117 -10.81 -14.75 0.06
N LYS A 118 -10.48 -13.53 0.54
CA LYS A 118 -9.12 -13.08 0.91
C LYS A 118 -8.08 -13.35 -0.17
N LEU A 119 -8.49 -13.20 -1.43
CA LEU A 119 -7.72 -13.58 -2.62
C LEU A 119 -7.56 -12.38 -3.56
N ALA A 120 -6.39 -12.25 -4.16
CA ALA A 120 -6.16 -11.25 -5.19
C ALA A 120 -5.38 -11.83 -6.38
N TYR A 121 -5.58 -11.20 -7.54
CA TYR A 121 -4.78 -11.43 -8.73
C TYR A 121 -4.21 -10.12 -9.25
N GLU A 122 -3.02 -10.14 -9.81
CA GLU A 122 -2.34 -8.98 -10.38
C GLU A 122 -2.17 -9.15 -11.89
N PHE A 123 -2.67 -8.18 -12.65
CA PHE A 123 -2.34 -8.00 -14.06
C PHE A 123 -1.02 -7.23 -14.16
N TYR A 124 -0.06 -7.78 -14.88
CA TYR A 124 1.22 -7.10 -15.15
C TYR A 124 1.78 -7.44 -16.53
N SER A 125 2.68 -6.60 -17.03
CA SER A 125 3.52 -6.88 -18.19
C SER A 125 4.98 -7.06 -17.81
N ASP A 126 5.70 -7.93 -18.53
CA ASP A 126 7.17 -7.97 -18.45
C ASP A 126 7.83 -6.83 -19.28
N LYS A 127 9.16 -6.75 -19.23
CA LYS A 127 9.96 -5.75 -19.99
C LYS A 127 9.91 -5.92 -21.52
N LEU A 128 9.26 -6.97 -22.03
CA LEU A 128 9.09 -7.25 -23.45
C LEU A 128 7.64 -7.01 -23.91
N GLY A 129 6.75 -6.53 -23.03
CA GLY A 129 5.33 -6.31 -23.32
C GLY A 129 4.50 -7.59 -23.36
N ASN A 130 4.97 -8.70 -22.77
CA ASN A 130 4.14 -9.88 -22.56
C ASN A 130 3.25 -9.66 -21.33
N ALA A 131 1.96 -9.91 -21.49
CA ALA A 131 0.92 -9.71 -20.49
C ALA A 131 0.64 -10.99 -19.70
N PHE A 132 0.49 -10.86 -18.39
CA PHE A 132 0.24 -11.95 -17.46
C PHE A 132 -0.84 -11.59 -16.42
N LEU A 133 -1.48 -12.62 -15.87
CA LEU A 133 -2.23 -12.56 -14.62
C LEU A 133 -1.58 -13.54 -13.64
N ARG A 134 -1.23 -13.11 -12.43
CA ARG A 134 -0.74 -14.00 -11.36
C ARG A 134 -1.57 -13.88 -10.10
N GLU A 135 -1.57 -14.92 -9.28
CA GLU A 135 -2.12 -14.85 -7.92
C GLU A 135 -1.19 -14.03 -7.02
N LYS A 136 -1.77 -13.30 -6.07
CA LYS A 136 -1.06 -12.58 -5.00
C LYS A 136 -1.81 -12.72 -3.68
N PRO A 137 -1.09 -12.76 -2.54
CA PRO A 137 -1.68 -12.48 -1.24
C PRO A 137 -2.42 -11.13 -1.28
N ILE A 138 -3.65 -11.08 -0.77
CA ILE A 138 -4.52 -9.90 -0.87
C ILE A 138 -3.95 -8.67 -0.16
N ASP A 139 -3.27 -8.90 0.97
CA ASP A 139 -2.52 -7.95 1.79
C ASP A 139 -1.28 -7.35 1.07
N GLN A 140 -0.85 -7.93 -0.06
CA GLN A 140 0.16 -7.34 -0.96
C GLN A 140 -0.45 -6.55 -2.13
N VAL A 141 -1.77 -6.33 -2.11
CA VAL A 141 -2.52 -5.61 -3.15
C VAL A 141 -3.35 -4.48 -2.53
N ILE A 142 -4.02 -4.75 -1.40
CA ILE A 142 -4.89 -3.80 -0.70
C ILE A 142 -4.90 -4.11 0.80
N CYS A 143 -4.93 -3.08 1.63
CA CYS A 143 -5.21 -3.22 3.06
C CYS A 143 -6.57 -3.93 3.28
N ILE A 144 -6.65 -4.84 4.25
CA ILE A 144 -7.88 -5.60 4.53
C ILE A 144 -8.14 -5.73 6.03
N GLU A 145 -9.37 -5.42 6.46
CA GLU A 145 -9.81 -5.60 7.85
C GLU A 145 -8.97 -4.84 8.90
N TYR A 146 -8.37 -3.69 8.53
CA TYR A 146 -7.61 -2.88 9.49
C TYR A 146 -8.53 -2.44 10.64
N PRO A 147 -8.24 -2.80 11.90
CA PRO A 147 -9.20 -2.64 12.98
C PRO A 147 -9.65 -1.19 13.17
N GLU A 148 -10.96 -0.97 13.27
CA GLU A 148 -11.50 0.27 13.86
C GLU A 148 -11.02 0.41 15.33
N GLN A 149 -11.01 1.65 15.81
CA GLN A 149 -10.74 1.92 17.23
C GLN A 149 -11.86 1.34 18.10
N ILE A 150 -11.60 0.18 18.72
CA ILE A 150 -12.52 -0.41 19.68
C ILE A 150 -12.50 0.40 20.99
N ASN A 151 -13.68 0.81 21.45
CA ASN A 151 -13.88 1.45 22.75
C ASN A 151 -13.46 0.52 23.90
N GLN A 152 -12.18 0.55 24.27
CA GLN A 152 -11.65 -0.16 25.43
C GLN A 152 -11.08 0.82 26.45
N ALA A 153 -11.63 0.77 27.67
CA ALA A 153 -11.22 1.55 28.83
C ALA A 153 -9.87 1.06 29.42
N LYS A 154 -8.86 0.92 28.56
CA LYS A 154 -7.52 0.41 28.87
C LYS A 154 -6.37 1.29 28.41
N VAL A 155 -6.60 2.24 27.51
CA VAL A 155 -5.75 3.44 27.51
C VAL A 155 -6.04 4.13 28.85
N PRO A 156 -5.03 4.41 29.69
CA PRO A 156 -5.24 5.35 30.77
C PRO A 156 -5.63 6.67 30.11
N GLN A 157 -6.88 7.08 30.27
CA GLN A 157 -7.13 8.50 30.48
C GLN A 157 -6.54 8.86 31.85
N THR A 158 -5.20 8.83 31.94
CA THR A 158 -4.54 10.00 32.51
C THR A 158 -5.21 11.17 31.83
N GLU A 159 -5.92 11.98 32.61
CA GLU A 159 -6.33 13.31 32.15
C GLU A 159 -5.13 13.86 31.40
N ALA A 160 -5.27 14.03 30.08
CA ALA A 160 -4.20 14.58 29.28
C ALA A 160 -4.06 16.00 29.81
N LYS A 161 -3.16 16.17 30.78
CA LYS A 161 -2.75 17.46 31.31
C LYS A 161 -2.28 18.18 30.07
N ALA A 162 -3.14 19.04 29.53
CA ALA A 162 -3.12 19.44 28.13
C ALA A 162 -1.67 19.66 27.75
N ALA A 163 -1.14 18.77 26.90
CA ALA A 163 0.18 19.02 26.39
C ALA A 163 0.04 20.37 25.70
N ASP A 164 0.84 21.35 26.11
CA ASP A 164 0.89 22.67 25.47
C ASP A 164 1.56 22.50 24.11
N PHE A 165 0.97 21.66 23.25
CA PHE A 165 1.34 21.52 21.85
C PHE A 165 0.78 22.74 21.12
N GLU A 166 1.66 23.40 20.38
CA GLU A 166 1.33 24.64 19.70
C GLU A 166 0.45 24.32 18.50
N VAL A 167 -0.85 24.61 18.61
CA VAL A 167 -1.77 24.53 17.47
C VAL A 167 -1.50 25.72 16.56
N ALA A 168 -1.11 25.44 15.32
CA ALA A 168 -0.83 26.49 14.35
C ALA A 168 -2.06 27.37 14.05
N GLU A 169 -1.84 28.65 13.76
CA GLU A 169 -2.90 29.60 13.36
C GLU A 169 -3.68 29.12 12.12
N ASN A 170 -3.04 28.32 11.26
CA ASN A 170 -3.67 27.66 10.12
C ASN A 170 -3.16 26.22 9.97
N VAL A 171 -3.92 25.27 10.52
CA VAL A 171 -3.61 23.83 10.40
C VAL A 171 -3.76 23.27 8.98
N TYR A 172 -4.27 24.05 8.02
CA TYR A 172 -4.42 23.68 6.61
C TYR A 172 -3.24 24.14 5.71
N ASP A 173 -2.14 24.66 6.29
CA ASP A 173 -0.92 25.03 5.53
C ASP A 173 0.38 24.51 6.19
N LEU A 174 0.30 23.38 6.89
CA LEU A 174 1.45 22.74 7.56
C LEU A 174 2.35 21.99 6.54
N GLN A 175 3.65 21.90 6.84
CA GLN A 175 4.66 21.17 6.04
C GLN A 175 5.82 20.67 6.93
N SER A 176 6.09 19.37 6.93
CA SER A 176 7.15 18.78 7.78
C SER A 176 8.55 18.90 7.17
N LEU A 177 8.65 18.94 5.84
CA LEU A 177 9.90 19.07 5.10
C LEU A 177 9.71 19.78 3.75
N PRO A 178 9.53 21.12 3.73
CA PRO A 178 9.39 21.87 2.49
C PRO A 178 10.53 21.60 1.49
N GLY A 179 10.18 21.21 0.26
CA GLY A 179 11.15 20.91 -0.80
C GLY A 179 11.72 19.49 -0.79
N ALA A 180 11.18 18.57 0.01
CA ALA A 180 11.51 17.15 -0.05
C ALA A 180 11.26 16.52 -1.43
N TYR A 181 11.80 15.33 -1.69
CA TYR A 181 11.58 14.60 -2.95
C TYR A 181 10.12 14.22 -3.16
N GLY A 182 9.48 13.64 -2.14
CA GLY A 182 8.07 13.26 -2.16
C GLY A 182 7.16 14.20 -1.35
N VAL A 183 5.85 14.11 -1.54
CA VAL A 183 4.85 14.79 -0.69
C VAL A 183 3.66 13.88 -0.38
N VAL A 184 3.14 13.97 0.85
CA VAL A 184 1.85 13.39 1.23
C VAL A 184 0.93 14.50 1.70
N LEU A 185 -0.24 14.61 1.06
CA LEU A 185 -1.33 15.46 1.54
C LEU A 185 -2.16 14.70 2.57
N LEU A 186 -2.24 15.23 3.78
CA LEU A 186 -3.28 14.88 4.75
C LEU A 186 -4.49 15.77 4.47
N ASP A 187 -5.54 15.17 3.91
CA ASP A 187 -6.73 15.86 3.43
C ASP A 187 -7.87 15.72 4.44
N PHE A 188 -8.15 16.80 5.15
CA PHE A 188 -9.20 16.91 6.17
C PHE A 188 -10.46 17.64 5.66
N ASP A 189 -10.38 18.30 4.49
CA ASP A 189 -11.41 19.18 3.91
C ASP A 189 -12.50 18.41 3.14
N GLY A 190 -12.26 17.12 2.88
CA GLY A 190 -13.15 16.28 2.09
C GLY A 190 -12.75 16.28 0.62
N TYR A 191 -13.06 15.17 -0.06
CA TYR A 191 -12.45 14.85 -1.35
C TYR A 191 -13.47 14.34 -2.36
N PHE A 192 -13.50 14.97 -3.55
CA PHE A 192 -14.18 14.41 -4.71
C PHE A 192 -13.26 13.41 -5.42
N LEU A 193 -13.49 12.12 -5.16
CA LEU A 193 -12.90 11.02 -5.90
C LEU A 193 -13.56 10.94 -7.29
N PRO A 194 -12.80 11.12 -8.39
CA PRO A 194 -13.33 10.96 -9.73
C PRO A 194 -13.68 9.48 -10.02
N ALA A 195 -14.57 9.27 -10.99
CA ALA A 195 -14.82 7.93 -11.53
C ALA A 195 -13.57 7.35 -12.22
N GLY A 196 -13.49 6.02 -12.30
CA GLY A 196 -12.38 5.31 -12.93
C GLY A 196 -11.18 4.98 -12.04
N THR A 197 -11.27 5.24 -10.73
CA THR A 197 -10.32 4.69 -9.74
C THR A 197 -10.75 3.28 -9.31
N GLY A 198 -9.82 2.47 -8.78
CA GLY A 198 -10.12 1.13 -8.26
C GLY A 198 -11.02 1.09 -7.01
N TRP A 199 -11.36 2.26 -6.47
CA TRP A 199 -12.32 2.43 -5.38
C TRP A 199 -13.76 2.44 -5.92
N ILE A 200 -14.72 2.03 -5.08
CA ILE A 200 -16.17 2.07 -5.34
C ILE A 200 -16.55 1.47 -6.72
N ASN A 201 -15.83 0.42 -7.14
CA ASN A 201 -15.98 -0.25 -8.43
C ASN A 201 -16.00 0.73 -9.62
N GLY A 202 -15.15 1.76 -9.60
CA GLY A 202 -15.01 2.73 -10.68
C GLY A 202 -16.00 3.90 -10.64
N ASN A 203 -16.90 3.95 -9.65
CA ASN A 203 -17.80 5.10 -9.47
C ASN A 203 -17.09 6.27 -8.77
N SER A 204 -17.54 7.50 -9.03
CA SER A 204 -17.10 8.67 -8.26
C SER A 204 -17.69 8.67 -6.84
N LEU A 205 -16.96 9.25 -5.89
CA LEU A 205 -17.40 9.43 -4.50
C LEU A 205 -17.16 10.89 -4.08
N ASN A 206 -18.11 11.48 -3.36
CA ASN A 206 -17.91 12.77 -2.69
C ASN A 206 -17.75 12.52 -1.20
N ALA A 207 -16.50 12.44 -0.73
CA ALA A 207 -16.19 12.22 0.67
C ALA A 207 -16.37 13.51 1.48
N ALA A 208 -17.08 13.40 2.61
CA ALA A 208 -17.30 14.54 3.50
C ALA A 208 -15.99 14.99 4.19
N PRO A 209 -15.88 16.26 4.61
CA PRO A 209 -14.81 16.71 5.48
C PRO A 209 -14.71 15.87 6.76
N SER A 210 -13.52 15.80 7.34
CA SER A 210 -13.26 15.04 8.58
C SER A 210 -14.10 15.51 9.77
N GLY A 211 -14.37 16.82 9.86
CA GLY A 211 -15.00 17.42 11.05
C GLY A 211 -14.13 17.38 12.31
N MET A 212 -12.83 17.06 12.18
CA MET A 212 -11.86 17.13 13.27
C MET A 212 -11.64 18.59 13.71
N SER A 213 -11.29 18.80 14.97
CA SER A 213 -10.86 20.12 15.46
C SER A 213 -9.42 20.41 15.06
N ASP A 214 -9.05 21.69 15.00
CA ASP A 214 -7.68 22.11 14.67
C ASP A 214 -6.63 21.44 15.59
N ALA A 215 -6.94 21.28 16.88
CA ALA A 215 -6.08 20.56 17.82
C ALA A 215 -5.91 19.06 17.48
N ALA A 216 -6.95 18.39 16.98
CA ALA A 216 -6.87 17.00 16.54
C ALA A 216 -6.16 16.87 15.18
N ILE A 217 -6.30 17.86 14.29
CA ILE A 217 -5.55 17.93 13.03
C ILE A 217 -4.06 18.14 13.31
N GLN A 218 -3.71 19.04 14.23
CA GLN A 218 -2.33 19.26 14.68
C GLN A 218 -1.74 17.99 15.31
N GLU A 219 -2.44 17.35 16.26
CA GLU A 219 -1.96 16.11 16.90
C GLU A 219 -1.72 14.98 15.88
N ALA A 220 -2.63 14.81 14.90
CA ALA A 220 -2.44 13.84 13.82
C ALA A 220 -1.22 14.19 12.93
N TRP A 221 -1.10 15.46 12.51
CA TRP A 221 -0.01 15.90 11.65
C TRP A 221 1.36 15.83 12.36
N ASP A 222 1.44 16.17 13.64
CA ASP A 222 2.67 16.08 14.44
C ASP A 222 3.17 14.62 14.49
N LEU A 223 2.26 13.68 14.79
CA LEU A 223 2.56 12.25 14.86
C LEU A 223 3.05 11.71 13.51
N ILE A 224 2.28 11.91 12.45
CA ILE A 224 2.65 11.44 11.10
C ILE A 224 3.96 12.12 10.64
N SER A 225 4.17 13.38 10.99
CA SER A 225 5.41 14.08 10.65
C SER A 225 6.65 13.50 11.34
N GLU A 226 6.52 13.00 12.58
CA GLU A 226 7.60 12.31 13.28
C GLU A 226 7.84 10.90 12.71
N ASP A 227 6.79 10.12 12.43
CA ASP A 227 6.91 8.79 11.80
C ASP A 227 7.66 8.87 10.47
N PHE A 228 7.36 9.88 9.65
CA PHE A 228 7.97 10.06 8.33
C PHE A 228 9.27 10.88 8.33
N ARG A 229 9.71 11.38 9.49
CA ARG A 229 10.89 12.24 9.67
C ARG A 229 12.22 11.67 9.12
N PRO A 230 12.47 10.33 9.12
CA PRO A 230 13.65 9.74 8.48
C PRO A 230 13.69 9.88 6.97
N PHE A 231 12.56 10.14 6.31
CA PHE A 231 12.44 10.07 4.85
C PHE A 231 12.48 11.44 4.18
N ASN A 232 12.90 11.45 2.92
CA ASN A 232 12.89 12.65 2.09
C ASN A 232 11.47 12.88 1.49
N ILE A 233 10.50 13.05 2.39
CA ILE A 233 9.08 13.22 2.10
C ILE A 233 8.50 14.36 2.94
N ASN A 234 7.65 15.18 2.33
CA ASN A 234 6.97 16.29 3.00
C ASN A 234 5.56 15.88 3.41
N ILE A 235 5.26 15.84 4.71
CA ILE A 235 3.90 15.64 5.22
C ILE A 235 3.24 17.01 5.31
N THR A 236 2.19 17.24 4.53
CA THR A 236 1.55 18.55 4.40
C THR A 236 0.03 18.47 4.52
N THR A 237 -0.59 19.51 5.07
CA THR A 237 -2.03 19.74 4.97
C THR A 237 -2.38 20.72 3.84
N SER A 238 -1.37 21.37 3.25
CA SER A 238 -1.53 22.36 2.19
C SER A 238 -1.83 21.71 0.84
N GLN A 239 -3.08 21.85 0.39
CA GLN A 239 -3.49 21.45 -0.96
C GLN A 239 -2.67 22.17 -2.06
N ALA A 240 -2.21 23.39 -1.81
CA ALA A 240 -1.37 24.15 -2.73
C ALA A 240 0.03 23.52 -2.89
N VAL A 241 0.65 23.12 -1.77
CA VAL A 241 1.94 22.42 -1.76
C VAL A 241 1.83 21.09 -2.51
N TYR A 242 0.85 20.25 -2.19
CA TYR A 242 0.61 18.99 -2.90
C TYR A 242 0.49 19.17 -4.42
N ASN A 243 -0.23 20.21 -4.87
CA ASN A 243 -0.44 20.48 -6.29
C ASN A 243 0.83 20.98 -7.02
N SER A 244 1.86 21.41 -6.29
CA SER A 244 3.16 21.79 -6.86
C SER A 244 4.04 20.58 -7.23
N TYR A 245 3.74 19.40 -6.67
CA TYR A 245 4.45 18.15 -6.96
C TYR A 245 3.82 17.40 -8.15
N PRO A 246 4.64 16.76 -9.00
CA PRO A 246 4.13 15.92 -10.09
C PRO A 246 3.47 14.66 -9.52
N GLN A 247 2.53 14.08 -10.29
CA GLN A 247 1.81 12.84 -9.94
C GLN A 247 2.75 11.74 -9.45
N ASN A 248 3.94 11.58 -10.05
CA ASN A 248 4.88 10.51 -9.71
C ASN A 248 5.70 10.70 -8.44
N ARG A 249 5.38 11.71 -7.62
CA ARG A 249 6.07 12.01 -6.35
C ARG A 249 5.10 12.42 -5.24
N ARG A 250 3.83 12.07 -5.35
CA ARG A 250 2.81 12.49 -4.40
C ARG A 250 1.83 11.38 -4.04
N GLN A 251 1.21 11.52 -2.87
CA GLN A 251 0.14 10.69 -2.36
C GLN A 251 -0.88 11.54 -1.58
N ARG A 252 -2.16 11.17 -1.62
CA ARG A 252 -3.21 11.77 -0.78
C ARG A 252 -3.67 10.74 0.26
N CYS A 253 -3.84 11.18 1.51
CA CYS A 253 -4.49 10.45 2.57
C CYS A 253 -5.73 11.25 2.98
N VAL A 254 -6.93 10.70 2.80
CA VAL A 254 -8.20 11.41 3.06
C VAL A 254 -8.80 10.97 4.39
N PHE A 255 -8.94 11.92 5.31
CA PHE A 255 -9.65 11.73 6.58
C PHE A 255 -11.12 12.07 6.39
N THR A 256 -12.01 11.09 6.55
CA THR A 256 -13.44 11.28 6.27
C THR A 256 -14.33 10.32 7.05
N PRO A 257 -15.56 10.73 7.44
CA PRO A 257 -16.58 9.78 7.91
C PRO A 257 -17.21 8.97 6.75
N THR A 258 -16.87 9.26 5.48
CA THR A 258 -17.39 8.55 4.30
C THR A 258 -16.65 7.24 4.06
N ASN A 259 -17.03 6.18 4.77
CA ASN A 259 -16.33 4.89 4.78
C ASN A 259 -16.63 3.93 3.61
N ASN A 260 -17.21 4.40 2.50
CA ASN A 260 -17.65 3.53 1.39
C ASN A 260 -16.52 2.69 0.74
N ALA A 261 -15.25 3.08 0.88
CA ALA A 261 -14.12 2.31 0.33
C ALA A 261 -13.78 1.04 1.14
N ALA A 262 -14.04 1.05 2.45
CA ALA A 262 -13.96 -0.10 3.35
C ALA A 262 -14.81 0.13 4.62
N PRO A 263 -16.12 -0.16 4.58
CA PRO A 263 -16.97 -0.07 5.78
C PRO A 263 -16.49 -1.06 6.86
N GLY A 264 -16.42 -0.61 8.11
CA GLY A 264 -15.97 -1.45 9.24
C GLY A 264 -14.46 -1.50 9.47
N ALA A 265 -13.67 -0.67 8.77
CA ALA A 265 -12.22 -0.57 8.91
C ALA A 265 -11.77 0.79 9.49
N GLY A 266 -10.59 0.84 10.10
CA GLY A 266 -9.98 2.10 10.56
C GLY A 266 -9.45 2.97 9.42
N GLY A 267 -9.06 2.33 8.32
CA GLY A 267 -8.53 2.94 7.10
C GLY A 267 -8.52 1.92 5.96
N VAL A 268 -8.12 2.36 4.75
CA VAL A 268 -7.76 1.45 3.65
C VAL A 268 -6.88 2.12 2.57
N ALA A 269 -5.86 1.40 2.10
CA ALA A 269 -4.97 1.78 1.02
C ALA A 269 -4.79 0.66 -0.02
N PHE A 270 -4.51 1.03 -1.26
CA PHE A 270 -3.86 0.11 -2.21
C PHE A 270 -2.35 0.11 -1.96
N VAL A 271 -1.77 -1.08 -1.94
CA VAL A 271 -0.32 -1.25 -1.75
C VAL A 271 0.42 -0.73 -2.99
N THR A 272 1.58 -0.10 -2.80
CA THR A 272 2.37 0.58 -3.84
C THR A 272 1.65 1.72 -4.59
N GLY A 273 0.70 2.40 -3.93
CA GLY A 273 -0.04 3.54 -4.52
C GLY A 273 0.76 4.82 -4.76
N PHE A 274 1.83 5.06 -3.98
CA PHE A 274 2.58 6.32 -3.98
C PHE A 274 3.16 6.63 -5.36
N GLY A 275 2.86 7.80 -5.90
CA GLY A 275 3.37 8.21 -7.20
C GLY A 275 2.76 7.48 -8.41
N TYR A 276 1.78 6.60 -8.22
CA TYR A 276 1.32 5.74 -9.31
C TYR A 276 0.07 6.26 -10.02
N GLN A 277 -1.03 6.45 -9.28
CA GLN A 277 -2.34 6.76 -9.90
C GLN A 277 -3.09 7.95 -9.27
N ASP A 278 -2.46 8.69 -8.35
CA ASP A 278 -3.12 9.70 -7.49
C ASP A 278 -4.36 9.16 -6.75
N TRP A 279 -4.50 7.84 -6.62
CA TRP A 279 -5.57 7.23 -5.84
C TRP A 279 -5.29 7.47 -4.35
N PRO A 280 -6.25 8.03 -3.59
CA PRO A 280 -6.05 8.24 -2.17
C PRO A 280 -5.96 6.92 -1.42
N CYS A 281 -5.26 6.93 -0.29
CA CYS A 281 -5.60 6.08 0.84
C CYS A 281 -6.60 6.82 1.74
N TRP A 282 -7.34 6.07 2.56
CA TRP A 282 -8.47 6.59 3.33
C TRP A 282 -8.30 6.29 4.81
N VAL A 283 -8.68 7.23 5.65
CA VAL A 283 -8.72 7.08 7.11
C VAL A 283 -10.12 7.44 7.60
N PHE A 284 -10.71 6.54 8.37
CA PHE A 284 -12.07 6.66 8.91
C PHE A 284 -12.10 6.91 10.42
N ILE A 285 -10.93 6.86 11.08
CA ILE A 285 -10.75 7.25 12.49
C ILE A 285 -10.42 8.75 12.56
N LEU A 286 -11.29 9.51 13.23
CA LEU A 286 -11.31 10.98 13.20
C LEU A 286 -10.91 11.57 14.57
N SER A 287 -9.84 11.02 15.14
CA SER A 287 -9.17 11.51 16.37
C SER A 287 -7.69 11.76 16.05
N GLY A 288 -7.02 12.64 16.79
CA GLY A 288 -5.64 13.04 16.45
C GLY A 288 -4.66 11.87 16.54
N LYS A 289 -4.45 11.31 17.75
CA LYS A 289 -3.58 10.12 17.93
C LYS A 289 -4.01 8.92 17.07
N SER A 290 -5.23 8.40 17.21
CA SER A 290 -5.60 7.14 16.54
C SER A 290 -5.87 7.30 15.04
N GLY A 291 -6.30 8.48 14.58
CA GLY A 291 -6.34 8.80 13.14
C GLY A 291 -4.96 9.02 12.56
N GLY A 292 -4.03 9.61 13.32
CA GLY A 292 -2.62 9.73 12.95
C GLY A 292 -1.95 8.37 12.72
N GLU A 293 -2.09 7.46 13.69
CA GLU A 293 -1.63 6.06 13.58
C GLU A 293 -2.19 5.36 12.33
N ALA A 294 -3.49 5.49 12.10
CA ALA A 294 -4.14 4.92 10.92
C ALA A 294 -3.59 5.53 9.63
N ALA A 295 -3.40 6.85 9.56
CA ALA A 295 -2.80 7.50 8.40
C ALA A 295 -1.38 7.01 8.14
N SER A 296 -0.54 6.89 9.17
CA SER A 296 0.82 6.35 9.02
C SER A 296 0.81 4.92 8.45
N HIS A 297 -0.05 4.05 8.99
CA HIS A 297 -0.27 2.69 8.48
C HIS A 297 -0.67 2.68 6.99
N GLU A 298 -1.69 3.46 6.63
CA GLU A 298 -2.21 3.51 5.25
C GLU A 298 -1.23 4.16 4.27
N ILE A 299 -0.46 5.18 4.68
CA ILE A 299 0.60 5.77 3.87
C ILE A 299 1.75 4.75 3.70
N GLY A 300 2.09 3.98 4.74
CA GLY A 300 3.06 2.87 4.69
C GLY A 300 2.71 1.84 3.61
N HIS A 301 1.43 1.44 3.51
CA HIS A 301 0.95 0.61 2.39
C HIS A 301 1.20 1.26 1.01
N THR A 302 0.94 2.56 0.85
CA THR A 302 1.20 3.22 -0.44
C THR A 302 2.68 3.21 -0.83
N LEU A 303 3.59 3.06 0.14
CA LEU A 303 5.04 2.91 -0.03
C LEU A 303 5.49 1.43 -0.03
N GLY A 304 4.57 0.47 -0.14
CA GLY A 304 4.85 -0.94 -0.40
C GLY A 304 4.99 -1.84 0.83
N LEU A 305 4.61 -1.36 2.01
CA LEU A 305 4.57 -2.20 3.22
C LEU A 305 3.33 -3.10 3.26
N GLY A 306 3.47 -4.26 3.87
CA GLY A 306 2.37 -5.16 4.27
C GLY A 306 2.19 -5.13 5.79
N HIS A 307 1.15 -5.78 6.31
CA HIS A 307 0.86 -5.76 7.74
C HIS A 307 1.96 -6.43 8.57
N ASP A 308 2.14 -5.96 9.81
CA ASP A 308 2.96 -6.58 10.83
C ASP A 308 2.05 -7.32 11.82
N GLY A 309 2.09 -8.65 11.79
CA GLY A 309 1.28 -9.53 12.64
C GLY A 309 2.10 -10.63 13.31
N ARG A 310 1.45 -11.57 14.00
CA ARG A 310 2.13 -12.70 14.65
C ARG A 310 1.61 -14.05 14.18
N THR A 311 2.48 -15.03 14.30
CA THR A 311 2.19 -16.47 14.12
C THR A 311 1.79 -17.17 15.42
N ASN A 312 2.02 -16.56 16.60
CA ASN A 312 1.66 -17.14 17.88
C ASN A 312 1.43 -16.07 18.99
N PRO A 313 0.17 -15.85 19.44
CA PRO A 313 -1.06 -16.28 18.77
C PRO A 313 -1.11 -15.74 17.34
N GLU A 314 -1.86 -16.41 16.46
CA GLU A 314 -2.04 -15.95 15.10
C GLU A 314 -2.91 -14.69 15.08
N GLU A 315 -2.37 -13.58 14.58
CA GLU A 315 -3.09 -12.32 14.38
C GLU A 315 -2.52 -11.57 13.18
N GLY A 316 -3.38 -11.02 12.32
CA GLY A 316 -2.96 -10.25 11.14
C GLY A 316 -2.34 -8.88 11.47
N TYR A 317 -2.61 -8.36 12.67
CA TYR A 317 -2.14 -7.08 13.15
C TYR A 317 -1.63 -7.20 14.58
N PHE A 318 -0.32 -7.03 14.78
CA PHE A 318 0.29 -7.09 16.09
C PHE A 318 -0.01 -5.79 16.85
N ARG A 319 -0.59 -5.93 18.04
CA ARG A 319 -0.95 -4.81 18.93
C ARG A 319 0.20 -4.28 19.78
N GLY A 320 1.42 -4.76 19.56
CA GLY A 320 2.58 -4.40 20.35
C GLY A 320 2.74 -5.15 21.67
N HIS A 321 3.73 -4.70 22.46
CA HIS A 321 4.04 -5.19 23.79
C HIS A 321 4.67 -4.10 24.68
N GLY A 322 4.38 -4.13 25.97
CA GLY A 322 4.95 -3.15 26.92
C GLY A 322 4.36 -1.76 26.68
N ASP A 323 5.17 -0.89 26.07
CA ASP A 323 4.83 0.49 25.70
C ASP A 323 5.04 0.75 24.18
N TRP A 324 5.18 -0.31 23.37
CA TRP A 324 5.62 -0.26 21.96
C TRP A 324 4.76 -1.11 21.03
N ALA A 325 4.44 -0.60 19.83
CA ALA A 325 3.85 -1.36 18.72
C ALA A 325 4.49 -1.02 17.35
N PRO A 326 4.44 -1.93 16.36
CA PRO A 326 4.80 -1.58 14.99
C PRO A 326 3.69 -0.77 14.30
N ILE A 327 4.05 0.22 13.48
CA ILE A 327 3.08 1.05 12.73
C ILE A 327 2.25 0.19 11.77
N MET A 328 2.89 -0.78 11.09
CA MET A 328 2.19 -1.74 10.23
C MET A 328 1.38 -2.80 11.00
N GLY A 329 1.40 -2.78 12.34
CA GLY A 329 0.47 -3.49 13.21
C GLY A 329 -0.71 -2.58 13.59
N VAL A 330 -1.10 -2.56 14.88
CA VAL A 330 -2.12 -1.65 15.42
C VAL A 330 -1.56 -0.92 16.65
N GLY A 331 -1.12 0.33 16.43
CA GLY A 331 -0.44 1.17 17.42
C GLY A 331 -1.32 2.04 18.32
N TYR A 332 -2.65 2.09 18.09
CA TYR A 332 -3.57 3.07 18.71
C TYR A 332 -3.52 3.21 20.24
N TYR A 333 -3.05 2.18 20.94
CA TYR A 333 -3.10 2.06 22.40
C TYR A 333 -1.72 2.23 23.06
N GLU A 334 -0.65 2.26 22.27
CA GLU A 334 0.73 2.31 22.74
C GLU A 334 1.30 3.73 22.60
N PRO A 335 2.12 4.20 23.56
CA PRO A 335 2.72 5.52 23.51
C PRO A 335 3.86 5.62 22.49
N ILE A 336 4.50 4.51 22.12
CA ILE A 336 5.60 4.46 21.14
C ILE A 336 5.18 3.55 19.98
N THR A 337 5.29 4.08 18.77
CA THR A 337 5.02 3.36 17.52
C THR A 337 6.17 3.59 16.55
N GLN A 338 6.58 2.56 15.81
CA GLN A 338 7.75 2.62 14.93
C GLN A 338 7.61 1.77 13.67
N TRP A 339 8.32 2.15 12.61
CA TRP A 339 8.64 1.29 11.48
C TRP A 339 9.48 0.10 11.94
N SER A 340 9.29 -1.04 11.29
CA SER A 340 9.68 -2.34 11.80
C SER A 340 10.57 -3.10 10.82
N ARG A 341 11.18 -4.17 11.35
CA ARG A 341 11.91 -5.17 10.58
C ARG A 341 11.46 -6.60 10.91
N GLY A 342 10.28 -6.75 11.51
CA GLY A 342 9.85 -8.00 12.16
C GLY A 342 10.62 -8.32 13.44
N GLU A 343 11.18 -7.31 14.12
CA GLU A 343 12.09 -7.47 15.28
C GLU A 343 11.37 -7.75 16.61
N TYR A 344 10.19 -8.38 16.54
CA TYR A 344 9.36 -8.78 17.68
C TYR A 344 9.03 -10.28 17.65
N ASN A 345 8.66 -10.84 18.80
CA ASN A 345 8.44 -12.28 18.94
C ASN A 345 7.30 -12.78 18.05
N PHE A 346 7.58 -13.84 17.28
CA PHE A 346 6.64 -14.52 16.38
C PHE A 346 6.14 -13.71 15.18
N ALA A 347 6.83 -12.62 14.79
CA ALA A 347 6.52 -11.83 13.61
C ALA A 347 6.21 -12.71 12.38
N ASN A 348 5.06 -12.46 11.73
CA ASN A 348 4.67 -13.14 10.49
C ASN A 348 5.22 -12.42 9.23
N ASN A 349 5.59 -11.15 9.38
CA ASN A 349 6.25 -10.32 8.39
C ASN A 349 7.68 -9.99 8.85
N THR A 350 8.60 -9.90 7.89
CA THR A 350 10.02 -9.55 8.11
C THR A 350 10.54 -8.61 7.01
N GLN A 351 9.63 -7.85 6.40
CA GLN A 351 9.95 -6.68 5.59
C GLN A 351 10.88 -5.74 6.38
N ASN A 352 11.77 -5.04 5.69
CA ASN A 352 12.55 -3.95 6.28
C ASN A 352 11.90 -2.64 5.85
N ASP A 353 11.01 -2.13 6.68
CA ASP A 353 10.12 -1.02 6.33
C ASP A 353 10.90 0.21 5.88
N LEU A 354 11.92 0.58 6.66
CA LEU A 354 12.82 1.71 6.37
C LEU A 354 13.46 1.58 4.98
N SER A 355 13.97 0.40 4.64
CA SER A 355 14.61 0.15 3.33
C SER A 355 13.60 0.18 2.18
N ILE A 356 12.39 -0.35 2.39
CA ILE A 356 11.33 -0.38 1.37
C ILE A 356 10.82 1.04 1.11
N MET A 357 10.46 1.79 2.14
CA MET A 357 10.01 3.19 2.01
C MET A 357 11.09 4.09 1.40
N ALA A 358 12.34 3.94 1.83
CA ALA A 358 13.47 4.68 1.25
C ALA A 358 13.71 4.34 -0.23
N SER A 359 13.24 3.19 -0.74
CA SER A 359 13.31 2.90 -2.18
C SER A 359 12.36 3.75 -3.04
N TYR A 360 11.31 4.33 -2.44
CA TYR A 360 10.38 5.25 -3.11
C TYR A 360 10.82 6.72 -3.04
N VAL A 361 11.22 7.16 -1.84
CA VAL A 361 11.46 8.59 -1.56
C VAL A 361 12.89 8.92 -1.14
N GLY A 362 13.68 7.93 -0.73
CA GLY A 362 15.01 8.10 -0.12
C GLY A 362 14.93 8.52 1.35
N PHE A 363 16.05 8.37 2.06
CA PHE A 363 16.22 8.97 3.38
C PHE A 363 16.46 10.48 3.28
N ARG A 364 16.07 11.19 4.34
CA ARG A 364 16.44 12.58 4.59
C ARG A 364 17.96 12.67 4.78
N ALA A 365 18.55 13.83 4.49
CA ALA A 365 19.94 14.09 4.86
C ALA A 365 20.06 14.25 6.39
N ASP A 366 21.07 13.62 6.97
CA ASP A 366 21.42 13.79 8.39
C ASP A 366 21.69 15.27 8.70
N ASP A 367 21.10 15.78 9.78
CA ASP A 367 21.32 17.16 10.24
C ASP A 367 22.72 17.29 10.90
N HIS A 368 23.42 16.18 11.14
CA HIS A 368 24.71 16.10 11.82
C HIS A 368 25.73 15.28 10.98
N GLY A 369 27.03 15.57 11.13
CA GLY A 369 28.06 14.85 10.37
C GLY A 369 28.47 13.52 11.01
N ASN A 370 28.45 12.45 10.20
CA ASN A 370 28.89 11.09 10.55
C ASN A 370 30.40 10.91 10.85
N ASN A 371 31.11 11.97 11.23
CA ASN A 371 32.50 11.92 11.69
C ASN A 371 32.78 13.04 12.71
N PHE A 372 33.84 12.88 13.50
CA PHE A 372 34.22 13.82 14.57
C PHE A 372 34.40 15.29 14.13
N GLY A 373 34.73 15.53 12.85
CA GLY A 373 34.87 16.89 12.31
C GLY A 373 33.56 17.51 11.82
N GLY A 374 32.51 16.71 11.61
CA GLY A 374 31.19 17.14 11.17
C GLY A 374 30.07 16.99 12.20
N SER A 375 30.30 16.27 13.30
CA SER A 375 29.33 16.12 14.38
C SER A 375 29.04 17.46 15.07
N THR A 376 27.77 17.75 15.35
CA THR A 376 27.36 18.98 16.03
C THR A 376 27.90 19.05 17.45
N PHE A 377 28.43 20.23 17.84
CA PHE A 377 28.94 20.43 19.19
C PHE A 377 27.80 20.57 20.21
N ILE A 378 27.76 19.65 21.17
CA ILE A 378 26.93 19.77 22.37
C ILE A 378 27.50 20.91 23.23
N ASN A 379 26.89 22.09 23.10
CA ASN A 379 27.27 23.28 23.85
C ASN A 379 26.78 23.17 25.30
N LYS A 380 27.66 23.48 26.24
CA LYS A 380 27.35 23.57 27.67
C LYS A 380 27.70 24.95 28.22
N ASP A 381 26.93 25.40 29.21
CA ASP A 381 27.21 26.64 29.93
C ASP A 381 28.41 26.51 30.90
N GLY A 382 28.76 27.62 31.57
CA GLY A 382 29.85 27.66 32.56
C GLY A 382 29.60 26.83 33.83
N SER A 383 28.37 26.37 34.07
CA SER A 383 28.00 25.46 35.15
C SER A 383 27.95 23.99 34.69
N GLY A 384 28.11 23.73 33.39
CA GLY A 384 28.04 22.40 32.78
C GLY A 384 26.65 21.98 32.31
N ASN A 385 25.65 22.86 32.36
CA ASN A 385 24.31 22.56 31.83
C ASN A 385 24.35 22.54 30.30
N ILE A 386 23.74 21.52 29.71
CA ILE A 386 23.57 21.41 28.26
C ILE A 386 22.22 22.02 27.90
N SER A 387 22.18 22.98 26.97
CA SER A 387 20.92 23.42 26.36
C SER A 387 20.36 22.29 25.51
N MET A 388 19.04 22.06 25.56
CA MET A 388 18.40 21.04 24.73
C MET A 388 18.74 21.29 23.26
N GLN A 389 19.30 20.28 22.61
CA GLN A 389 19.59 20.29 21.17
C GLN A 389 18.69 19.27 20.47
N TYR A 390 18.24 19.64 19.28
CA TYR A 390 17.37 18.85 18.43
C TYR A 390 18.10 18.55 17.13
N GLY A 391 17.82 17.39 16.55
CA GLY A 391 18.34 16.95 15.25
C GLY A 391 17.68 15.64 14.84
N VAL A 392 17.64 15.36 13.54
CA VAL A 392 17.42 14.01 13.01
C VAL A 392 18.78 13.30 12.95
N ILE A 393 18.85 12.04 13.38
CA ILE A 393 20.05 11.18 13.24
C ILE A 393 19.68 10.04 12.31
N GLU A 394 20.25 10.01 11.10
CA GLU A 394 19.92 9.00 10.08
C GLU A 394 21.13 8.18 9.64
N VAL A 395 20.87 6.92 9.29
CA VAL A 395 21.92 5.94 8.93
C VAL A 395 22.16 5.95 7.42
N LEU A 396 23.43 6.10 7.02
CA LEU A 396 23.92 5.90 5.64
C LEU A 396 24.45 4.47 5.42
#